data_AF-A0A0S2GKC8-F1
#
_entry.id   AF-A0A0S2GKC8-F1
#
_cell.length_a   1.000
_cell.length_b   1.000
_cell.length_c   1.000
_cell.angle_alpha   90.00
_cell.angle_beta   90.00
_cell.angle_gamma   90.00
#
_symmetry.space_group_name_H-M   'P 1'
#
loop_
_entity.id
_entity.type
_entity.pdbx_description
1 polymer ?
#
loop_
_entity_poly.entity_id
_entity_poly.type
_entity_poly.pdbx_seq_one_letter_code
_entity_poly.pdbx_strand_id
1 'polypeptide(L)'
;MPIPVVAFLPVTSKVAAPALFTRLFGLIFPHFPNEWHMVVGLLAASSMILGNLIAVTQISMKRMLAYPSISQIGYIMIGVLAADPENGYASMITYTFIYILMNLGTFARITSFGLRTGTDNIRDYAGLYMKDPVLTFSPVLRSPSLGGIPPPSGFFGKLYLFWHGWKAGSYPSVLVALVTSVISIYYYLKIIKLMFTGKNGRSDVSTTYIRNSLVSPSISKSSIEIAMIIRALASILSGILIDPIIGITRNTLFQMNYINFMFPNFFFLLGNLSPLPECILVFSLITVILIDLSNKGRNTILLYRISLISVSIGAVVLLCQWVIQIQSVSIVSENYWISNFSYIFRFFLLICSPLSILLSVDYIRCSKTALAEFLFFLLTASSGGMVPRWANDLVTLYVALELSSLSSRFLSGHTKKDIRSNEATTKFLLMGGASSSFLLYGFSPLHGISGGQLQLDKTASVLPLSQYLVVIHTAIAFILAGTAFKLSLVPFHQWTPDVYEGVR
;
A
#
# COMPACT_ATOMS: atom_id res chain seq x y z
N MET A 1 11.04 11.07 11.30
CA MET A 1 10.11 11.18 10.16
C MET A 1 8.69 11.37 10.66
N PRO A 2 7.83 12.08 9.93
CA PRO A 2 6.42 12.20 10.28
C PRO A 2 5.69 10.85 10.25
N ILE A 3 4.97 10.54 11.32
CA ILE A 3 3.99 9.44 11.49
C ILE A 3 3.25 9.00 10.24
N PRO A 4 2.71 9.93 9.43
CA PRO A 4 1.88 9.57 8.31
C PRO A 4 2.70 9.11 7.12
N VAL A 5 3.97 9.51 7.02
CA VAL A 5 4.89 9.03 5.99
C VAL A 5 5.05 7.52 6.11
N VAL A 6 5.26 7.03 7.32
CA VAL A 6 5.45 5.59 7.60
C VAL A 6 4.17 4.79 7.40
N ALA A 7 3.02 5.40 7.65
CA ALA A 7 1.74 4.78 7.40
C ALA A 7 1.36 4.81 5.91
N PHE A 8 1.83 5.81 5.16
CA PHE A 8 1.47 6.06 3.76
C PHE A 8 2.40 5.37 2.77
N LEU A 9 3.71 5.49 2.92
CA LEU A 9 4.73 4.94 2.01
C LEU A 9 4.58 3.45 1.72
N PRO A 10 4.40 2.58 2.72
CA PRO A 10 4.31 1.15 2.48
C PRO A 10 2.95 0.78 1.91
N VAL A 11 1.94 1.63 2.06
CA VAL A 11 0.59 1.35 1.59
C VAL A 11 0.45 1.81 0.15
N THR A 12 0.84 3.02 -0.23
CA THR A 12 0.69 3.50 -1.61
C THR A 12 1.56 2.72 -2.60
N SER A 13 2.85 2.52 -2.28
CA SER A 13 3.75 1.76 -3.16
C SER A 13 3.31 0.29 -3.28
N LYS A 14 2.93 -0.35 -2.16
CA LYS A 14 2.57 -1.80 -2.17
C LYS A 14 1.14 -2.08 -2.61
N VAL A 15 0.27 -1.07 -2.70
CA VAL A 15 -1.07 -1.20 -3.29
C VAL A 15 -1.03 -0.95 -4.79
N ALA A 16 -0.26 0.04 -5.25
CA ALA A 16 -0.13 0.32 -6.68
C ALA A 16 0.65 -0.78 -7.42
N ALA A 17 1.66 -1.37 -6.77
CA ALA A 17 2.58 -2.28 -7.43
C ALA A 17 1.97 -3.64 -7.87
N PRO A 18 1.13 -4.34 -7.07
CA PRO A 18 0.44 -5.54 -7.56
C PRO A 18 -0.48 -5.25 -8.74
N ALA A 19 -1.11 -4.07 -8.72
CA ALA A 19 -2.04 -3.68 -9.77
C ALA A 19 -1.32 -3.35 -11.10
N LEU A 20 -0.14 -2.77 -11.00
CA LEU A 20 0.76 -2.59 -12.14
C LEU A 20 1.32 -3.92 -12.62
N PHE A 21 1.70 -4.81 -11.70
CA PHE A 21 2.25 -6.12 -12.03
C PHE A 21 1.27 -6.91 -12.90
N THR A 22 0.01 -7.03 -12.48
CA THR A 22 -1.01 -7.74 -13.27
C THR A 22 -1.25 -7.09 -14.63
N ARG A 23 -1.20 -5.77 -14.74
CA ARG A 23 -1.36 -5.06 -16.01
C ARG A 23 -0.17 -5.28 -16.95
N LEU A 24 1.06 -5.11 -16.47
CA LEU A 24 2.27 -5.29 -17.26
C LEU A 24 2.40 -6.73 -17.75
N PHE A 25 2.33 -7.71 -16.84
CA PHE A 25 2.52 -9.11 -17.20
C PHE A 25 1.32 -9.68 -17.95
N GLY A 26 0.09 -9.29 -17.58
CA GLY A 26 -1.12 -9.73 -18.24
C GLY A 26 -1.28 -9.21 -19.67
N LEU A 27 -0.91 -7.94 -19.93
CA LEU A 27 -1.01 -7.37 -21.28
C LEU A 27 0.21 -7.69 -22.16
N ILE A 28 1.43 -7.58 -21.62
CA ILE A 28 2.64 -7.71 -22.43
C ILE A 28 2.99 -9.19 -22.64
N PHE A 29 2.85 -10.04 -21.63
CA PHE A 29 3.34 -11.43 -21.67
C PHE A 29 2.23 -12.49 -21.56
N PRO A 30 1.13 -12.42 -22.35
CA PRO A 30 0.06 -13.42 -22.28
C PRO A 30 0.52 -14.80 -22.81
N HIS A 31 1.51 -14.84 -23.70
CA HIS A 31 1.98 -16.07 -24.34
C HIS A 31 3.08 -16.82 -23.56
N PHE A 32 3.65 -16.19 -22.51
CA PHE A 32 4.76 -16.76 -21.72
C PHE A 32 4.41 -16.92 -20.22
N PRO A 33 3.24 -17.46 -19.83
CA PRO A 33 2.83 -17.51 -18.43
C PRO A 33 3.80 -18.32 -17.56
N ASN A 34 4.28 -19.47 -18.04
CA ASN A 34 5.08 -20.39 -17.24
C ASN A 34 6.39 -19.77 -16.71
N GLU A 35 7.08 -18.99 -17.55
CA GLU A 35 8.39 -18.42 -17.20
C GLU A 35 8.29 -17.40 -16.07
N TRP A 36 7.38 -16.42 -16.20
CA TRP A 36 7.25 -15.39 -15.18
C TRP A 36 6.50 -15.90 -13.94
N HIS A 37 5.55 -16.84 -14.07
CA HIS A 37 4.89 -17.47 -12.92
C HIS A 37 5.91 -18.20 -12.02
N MET A 38 6.86 -18.94 -12.61
CA MET A 38 7.87 -19.67 -11.83
C MET A 38 8.77 -18.71 -11.04
N VAL A 39 9.27 -17.65 -11.69
CA VAL A 39 10.14 -16.66 -11.06
C VAL A 39 9.42 -15.91 -9.96
N VAL A 40 8.17 -15.48 -10.21
CA VAL A 40 7.34 -14.79 -9.21
C VAL A 40 7.02 -15.72 -8.03
N GLY A 41 6.75 -17.00 -8.26
CA GLY A 41 6.56 -18.00 -7.22
C GLY A 41 7.76 -18.09 -6.29
N LEU A 42 8.97 -18.12 -6.84
CA LEU A 42 10.21 -18.16 -6.07
C LEU A 42 10.43 -16.86 -5.28
N LEU A 43 10.21 -15.69 -5.89
CA LEU A 43 10.29 -14.39 -5.23
C LEU A 43 9.26 -14.26 -4.10
N ALA A 44 8.04 -14.75 -4.29
CA ALA A 44 6.99 -14.76 -3.28
C ALA A 44 7.36 -15.68 -2.11
N ALA A 45 7.78 -16.92 -2.40
CA ALA A 45 8.19 -17.89 -1.39
C ALA A 45 9.36 -17.37 -0.54
N SER A 46 10.41 -16.84 -1.18
CA SER A 46 11.56 -16.28 -0.48
C SER A 46 11.19 -15.06 0.38
N SER A 47 10.28 -14.21 -0.09
CA SER A 47 9.76 -13.07 0.67
C SER A 47 8.96 -13.48 1.91
N MET A 48 8.15 -14.53 1.81
CA MET A 48 7.40 -15.07 2.95
C MET A 48 8.33 -15.69 4.00
N ILE A 49 9.34 -16.44 3.56
CA ILE A 49 10.30 -17.10 4.46
C ILE A 49 11.15 -16.06 5.20
N LEU A 50 11.89 -15.23 4.46
CA LEU A 50 12.80 -14.26 5.07
C LEU A 50 12.06 -13.17 5.85
N GLY A 51 10.91 -12.72 5.35
CA GLY A 51 10.08 -11.74 6.04
C GLY A 51 9.64 -12.23 7.42
N ASN A 52 9.18 -13.48 7.55
CA ASN A 52 8.74 -13.99 8.85
C ASN A 52 9.90 -14.39 9.76
N LEU A 53 10.98 -15.00 9.23
CA LEU A 53 12.12 -15.42 10.04
C LEU A 53 12.88 -14.23 10.64
N ILE A 54 13.16 -13.20 9.83
CA ILE A 54 13.91 -12.04 10.30
C ILE A 54 13.07 -11.19 11.27
N ALA A 55 11.73 -11.18 11.12
CA ALA A 55 10.85 -10.47 12.05
C ALA A 55 10.97 -10.97 13.49
N VAL A 56 11.22 -12.27 13.71
CA VAL A 56 11.33 -12.89 15.03
C VAL A 56 12.52 -12.35 15.84
N THR A 57 13.62 -12.02 15.15
CA THR A 57 14.89 -11.60 15.78
C THR A 57 14.95 -10.11 16.05
N GLN A 58 13.99 -9.31 15.55
CA GLN A 58 14.04 -7.86 15.68
C GLN A 58 13.81 -7.38 17.12
N ILE A 59 14.44 -6.25 17.44
CA ILE A 59 14.41 -5.62 18.78
C ILE A 59 13.58 -4.34 18.78
N SER A 60 13.53 -3.61 17.66
CA SER A 60 12.73 -2.40 17.49
C SER A 60 11.37 -2.72 16.87
N MET A 61 10.31 -2.08 17.36
CA MET A 61 8.94 -2.31 16.86
C MET A 61 8.78 -1.89 15.40
N LYS A 62 9.39 -0.78 15.01
CA LYS A 62 9.33 -0.24 13.64
C LYS A 62 9.94 -1.22 12.63
N ARG A 63 11.16 -1.70 12.90
CA ARG A 63 11.86 -2.67 12.05
C ARG A 63 11.19 -4.03 12.04
N MET A 64 10.71 -4.47 13.21
CA MET A 64 9.90 -5.68 13.33
C MET A 64 8.60 -5.61 12.51
N LEU A 65 7.98 -4.44 12.29
CA LEU A 65 6.82 -4.34 11.39
C LEU A 65 7.17 -4.20 9.91
N ALA A 66 8.38 -3.75 9.58
CA ALA A 66 8.85 -3.70 8.20
C ALA A 66 8.88 -5.10 7.57
N TYR A 67 9.38 -6.10 8.30
CA TYR A 67 9.54 -7.46 7.78
C TYR A 67 8.23 -8.20 7.48
N PRO A 68 7.20 -8.14 8.34
CA PRO A 68 5.87 -8.61 8.00
C PRO A 68 5.34 -7.96 6.74
N SER A 69 5.54 -6.65 6.53
CA SER A 69 5.10 -5.99 5.30
C SER A 69 5.75 -6.56 4.02
N ILE A 70 6.93 -7.19 4.14
CA ILE A 70 7.61 -7.94 3.05
C ILE A 70 6.96 -9.32 2.87
N SER A 71 6.69 -10.03 3.97
CA SER A 71 5.96 -11.31 3.87
C SER A 71 4.55 -11.12 3.31
N GLN A 72 3.87 -10.03 3.67
CA GLN A 72 2.50 -9.75 3.25
C GLN A 72 2.38 -9.56 1.74
N ILE A 73 3.37 -8.90 1.11
CA ILE A 73 3.40 -8.79 -0.34
C ILE A 73 3.62 -10.15 -1.01
N GLY A 74 4.39 -11.04 -0.38
CA GLY A 74 4.56 -12.43 -0.83
C GLY A 74 3.23 -13.20 -0.87
N TYR A 75 2.38 -13.03 0.15
CA TYR A 75 1.03 -13.62 0.14
C TYR A 75 0.14 -13.01 -0.97
N ILE A 76 0.19 -11.68 -1.18
CA ILE A 76 -0.54 -11.02 -2.27
C ILE A 76 -0.13 -11.59 -3.64
N MET A 77 1.16 -11.85 -3.85
CA MET A 77 1.66 -12.43 -5.10
C MET A 77 1.14 -13.84 -5.38
N ILE A 78 0.72 -14.62 -4.36
CA ILE A 78 0.03 -15.90 -4.60
C ILE A 78 -1.27 -15.67 -5.38
N GLY A 79 -2.01 -14.61 -5.06
CA GLY A 79 -3.23 -14.27 -5.80
C GLY A 79 -2.98 -13.81 -7.23
N VAL A 80 -1.80 -13.24 -7.52
CA VAL A 80 -1.34 -12.94 -8.90
C VAL A 80 -1.00 -14.23 -9.65
N LEU A 81 -0.31 -15.16 -9.01
CA LEU A 81 0.06 -16.45 -9.60
C LEU A 81 -1.16 -17.33 -9.86
N ALA A 82 -2.17 -17.19 -9.01
CA ALA A 82 -3.43 -17.89 -9.11
C ALA A 82 -4.40 -17.27 -10.12
N ALA A 83 -3.89 -16.60 -11.16
CA ALA A 83 -4.65 -15.88 -12.19
C ALA A 83 -5.53 -16.79 -13.06
N ASP A 84 -6.44 -17.53 -12.41
CA ASP A 84 -7.49 -18.31 -13.02
C ASP A 84 -8.66 -17.39 -13.42
N PRO A 85 -9.35 -17.69 -14.53
CA PRO A 85 -10.49 -16.93 -15.04
C PRO A 85 -11.73 -16.95 -14.14
N GLU A 86 -11.72 -17.62 -12.99
CA GLU A 86 -12.88 -17.66 -12.11
C GLU A 86 -12.82 -16.67 -10.94
N ASN A 87 -11.68 -16.49 -10.25
CA ASN A 87 -11.62 -15.68 -8.99
C ASN A 87 -10.21 -15.33 -8.44
N GLY A 88 -9.11 -15.69 -9.11
CA GLY A 88 -7.74 -15.46 -8.59
C GLY A 88 -7.46 -14.00 -8.21
N TYR A 89 -7.71 -13.10 -9.15
CA TYR A 89 -7.55 -11.66 -8.94
C TYR A 89 -8.46 -11.09 -7.84
N ALA A 90 -9.64 -11.67 -7.63
CA ALA A 90 -10.53 -11.26 -6.54
C ALA A 90 -9.88 -11.56 -5.17
N SER A 91 -9.21 -12.70 -5.03
CA SER A 91 -8.47 -13.05 -3.80
C SER A 91 -7.32 -12.09 -3.49
N MET A 92 -6.59 -11.67 -4.51
CA MET A 92 -5.54 -10.65 -4.35
C MET A 92 -6.12 -9.30 -3.94
N ILE A 93 -7.19 -8.85 -4.59
CA ILE A 93 -7.81 -7.54 -4.34
C ILE A 93 -8.39 -7.48 -2.92
N THR A 94 -9.14 -8.51 -2.52
CA THR A 94 -9.73 -8.62 -1.18
C THR A 94 -8.64 -8.62 -0.11
N TYR A 95 -7.56 -9.38 -0.30
CA TYR A 95 -6.46 -9.40 0.65
C TYR A 95 -5.71 -8.06 0.70
N THR A 96 -5.51 -7.41 -0.44
CA THR A 96 -4.89 -6.07 -0.50
C THR A 96 -5.72 -5.04 0.25
N PHE A 97 -7.05 -5.08 0.12
CA PHE A 97 -7.96 -4.23 0.89
C PHE A 97 -7.83 -4.44 2.40
N ILE A 98 -7.85 -5.70 2.83
CA ILE A 98 -7.70 -6.10 4.24
C ILE A 98 -6.33 -5.64 4.78
N TYR A 99 -5.27 -5.83 3.99
CA TYR A 99 -3.91 -5.40 4.31
C TYR A 99 -3.80 -3.88 4.51
N ILE A 100 -4.44 -3.06 3.66
CA ILE A 100 -4.47 -1.59 3.82
C ILE A 100 -5.05 -1.21 5.17
N LEU A 101 -6.22 -1.78 5.51
CA LEU A 101 -6.91 -1.51 6.77
C LEU A 101 -6.04 -1.91 7.98
N MET A 102 -5.32 -3.03 7.86
CA MET A 102 -4.46 -3.55 8.92
C MET A 102 -3.22 -2.67 9.14
N ASN A 103 -2.50 -2.31 8.07
CA ASN A 103 -1.27 -1.52 8.17
C ASN A 103 -1.50 -0.10 8.68
N LEU A 104 -2.51 0.60 8.14
CA LEU A 104 -2.85 1.96 8.57
C LEU A 104 -3.18 1.99 10.06
N GLY A 105 -3.76 0.91 10.58
CA GLY A 105 -4.06 0.76 12.00
C GLY A 105 -2.82 0.54 12.87
N THR A 106 -1.91 -0.36 12.50
CA THR A 106 -0.72 -0.68 13.30
C THR A 106 0.24 0.50 13.43
N PHE A 107 0.44 1.27 12.35
CA PHE A 107 1.36 2.41 12.37
C PHE A 107 0.82 3.62 13.14
N ALA A 108 -0.49 3.90 13.09
CA ALA A 108 -1.08 4.96 13.90
C ALA A 108 -0.77 4.79 15.39
N ARG A 109 -0.78 3.53 15.84
CA ARG A 109 -0.56 3.20 17.24
C ARG A 109 0.91 3.28 17.66
N ILE A 110 1.80 2.59 16.93
CA ILE A 110 3.24 2.60 17.27
C ILE A 110 3.72 4.03 17.38
N THR A 111 3.20 4.89 16.52
CA THR A 111 3.63 6.27 16.52
C THR A 111 2.97 7.12 17.60
N SER A 112 1.72 6.86 17.98
CA SER A 112 1.14 7.46 19.19
C SER A 112 1.93 7.08 20.46
N PHE A 113 2.41 5.83 20.54
CA PHE A 113 3.28 5.39 21.63
C PHE A 113 4.68 6.05 21.56
N GLY A 114 5.29 6.11 20.38
CA GLY A 114 6.58 6.75 20.16
C GLY A 114 6.57 8.25 20.51
N LEU A 115 5.48 8.96 20.19
CA LEU A 115 5.29 10.36 20.59
C LEU A 115 5.24 10.55 22.12
N ARG A 116 4.68 9.59 22.86
CA ARG A 116 4.52 9.67 24.32
C ARG A 116 5.78 9.26 25.08
N THR A 117 6.50 8.27 24.58
CA THR A 117 7.65 7.65 25.29
C THR A 117 9.01 8.07 24.74
N GLY A 118 9.08 8.49 23.48
CA GLY A 118 10.34 8.76 22.78
C GLY A 118 11.15 7.51 22.42
N THR A 119 10.60 6.31 22.65
CA THR A 119 11.28 5.03 22.46
C THR A 119 10.51 4.09 21.55
N ASP A 120 11.23 3.34 20.70
CA ASP A 120 10.65 2.38 19.74
C ASP A 120 11.00 0.91 20.06
N ASN A 121 11.63 0.63 21.20
CA ASN A 121 12.05 -0.72 21.54
C ASN A 121 10.86 -1.56 21.97
N ILE A 122 10.85 -2.84 21.58
CA ILE A 122 9.80 -3.78 21.97
C ILE A 122 9.70 -3.91 23.50
N ARG A 123 10.83 -3.80 24.22
CA ARG A 123 10.90 -3.95 25.68
C ARG A 123 10.10 -2.88 26.43
N ASP A 124 10.04 -1.67 25.88
CA ASP A 124 9.40 -0.52 26.54
C ASP A 124 7.87 -0.61 26.50
N TYR A 125 7.31 -1.54 25.73
CA TYR A 125 5.88 -1.84 25.69
C TYR A 125 5.40 -2.70 26.87
N ALA A 126 6.30 -3.13 27.76
CA ALA A 126 5.96 -4.02 28.87
C ALA A 126 4.97 -3.38 29.85
N GLY A 127 3.88 -4.09 30.16
CA GLY A 127 2.88 -3.63 31.12
C GLY A 127 2.07 -2.40 30.69
N LEU A 128 2.05 -2.06 29.39
CA LEU A 128 1.33 -0.91 28.86
C LEU A 128 -0.19 -0.97 29.12
N TYR A 129 -0.75 -2.18 29.27
CA TYR A 129 -2.17 -2.40 29.55
C TYR A 129 -2.67 -1.64 30.78
N MET A 130 -1.87 -1.58 31.84
CA MET A 130 -2.25 -0.92 33.10
C MET A 130 -2.14 0.60 33.04
N LYS A 131 -1.39 1.15 32.07
CA LYS A 131 -1.16 2.60 31.94
C LYS A 131 -2.12 3.26 30.97
N ASP A 132 -2.24 2.70 29.78
CA ASP A 132 -3.10 3.22 28.72
C ASP A 132 -3.89 2.05 28.06
N PRO A 133 -5.07 1.71 28.59
CA PRO A 133 -5.87 0.59 28.07
C PRO A 133 -6.36 0.83 26.65
N VAL A 134 -6.71 2.08 26.29
CA VAL A 134 -7.17 2.44 24.92
C VAL A 134 -6.07 2.22 23.88
N LEU A 135 -4.84 2.63 24.20
CA LEU A 135 -3.68 2.30 23.38
C LEU A 135 -3.47 0.80 23.34
N THR A 136 -3.64 0.07 24.44
CA THR A 136 -3.38 -1.37 24.52
C THR A 136 -4.43 -2.25 23.85
N PHE A 137 -5.67 -1.79 23.70
CA PHE A 137 -6.77 -2.61 23.15
C PHE A 137 -6.75 -2.71 21.61
N SER A 138 -6.52 -1.59 20.91
CA SER A 138 -6.37 -1.52 19.43
C SER A 138 -5.38 -2.54 18.78
N PRO A 139 -4.16 -2.78 19.29
CA PRO A 139 -3.18 -3.74 18.75
C PRO A 139 -3.48 -5.20 19.09
N VAL A 140 -4.14 -5.46 20.22
CA VAL A 140 -4.48 -6.81 20.69
C VAL A 140 -5.60 -7.34 19.83
N LEU A 141 -6.50 -6.46 19.39
CA LEU A 141 -7.51 -6.76 18.39
C LEU A 141 -6.93 -6.92 16.96
N ARG A 142 -5.85 -6.21 16.62
CA ARG A 142 -5.37 -6.11 15.22
C ARG A 142 -4.18 -7.01 14.87
N SER A 143 -3.23 -7.19 15.78
CA SER A 143 -2.02 -7.99 15.53
C SER A 143 -2.31 -9.48 15.26
N PRO A 144 -3.34 -10.09 15.88
CA PRO A 144 -3.82 -11.43 15.50
C PRO A 144 -4.32 -11.53 14.06
N SER A 145 -4.86 -10.43 13.50
CA SER A 145 -5.30 -10.37 12.10
C SER A 145 -4.12 -10.55 11.13
N LEU A 146 -2.96 -9.92 11.42
CA LEU A 146 -1.75 -10.07 10.59
C LEU A 146 -1.14 -11.48 10.70
N GLY A 147 -1.28 -12.10 11.89
CA GLY A 147 -0.91 -13.48 12.12
C GLY A 147 -1.83 -14.49 11.43
N GLY A 148 -3.09 -14.13 11.19
CA GLY A 148 -4.11 -15.06 10.67
C GLY A 148 -4.66 -15.99 11.76
N ILE A 149 -4.86 -15.47 12.98
CA ILE A 149 -5.59 -16.20 14.03
C ILE A 149 -7.09 -15.98 13.78
N PRO A 150 -7.97 -16.99 13.79
CA PRO A 150 -9.43 -16.79 13.72
C PRO A 150 -9.95 -16.14 15.02
N PRO A 151 -10.91 -15.18 15.02
CA PRO A 151 -11.84 -14.73 13.95
C PRO A 151 -11.51 -13.51 13.04
N PRO A 152 -10.43 -12.69 13.19
CA PRO A 152 -10.25 -11.45 12.41
C PRO A 152 -10.05 -11.62 10.88
N SER A 153 -10.31 -10.52 10.15
CA SER A 153 -10.31 -10.41 8.67
C SER A 153 -9.09 -10.98 7.96
N GLY A 154 -7.89 -10.85 8.52
CA GLY A 154 -6.67 -11.36 7.90
C GLY A 154 -6.60 -12.88 7.81
N PHE A 155 -7.30 -13.61 8.68
CA PHE A 155 -7.42 -15.07 8.58
C PHE A 155 -8.23 -15.46 7.34
N PHE A 156 -9.44 -14.93 7.21
CA PHE A 156 -10.30 -15.23 6.05
C PHE A 156 -9.67 -14.76 4.74
N GLY A 157 -8.98 -13.61 4.74
CA GLY A 157 -8.24 -13.13 3.57
C GLY A 157 -7.11 -14.07 3.14
N LYS A 158 -6.31 -14.59 4.08
CA LYS A 158 -5.25 -15.58 3.78
C LYS A 158 -5.83 -16.91 3.31
N LEU A 159 -6.88 -17.39 3.96
CA LEU A 159 -7.56 -18.61 3.52
C LEU A 159 -8.08 -18.49 2.09
N TYR A 160 -8.67 -17.36 1.74
CA TYR A 160 -9.18 -17.12 0.40
C TYR A 160 -8.06 -17.11 -0.65
N LEU A 161 -6.91 -16.50 -0.33
CA LEU A 161 -5.69 -16.57 -1.15
C LEU A 161 -5.17 -18.00 -1.31
N PHE A 162 -5.10 -18.77 -0.21
CA PHE A 162 -4.58 -20.14 -0.24
C PHE A 162 -5.50 -21.08 -1.01
N TRP A 163 -6.81 -20.90 -0.88
CA TRP A 163 -7.80 -21.66 -1.61
C TRP A 163 -7.65 -21.49 -3.12
N HIS A 164 -7.53 -20.24 -3.60
CA HIS A 164 -7.35 -19.98 -5.03
C HIS A 164 -5.94 -20.34 -5.51
N GLY A 165 -4.90 -20.11 -4.71
CA GLY A 165 -3.55 -20.58 -5.01
C GLY A 165 -3.47 -22.09 -5.19
N TRP A 166 -4.20 -22.85 -4.36
CA TRP A 166 -4.25 -24.30 -4.44
C TRP A 166 -5.01 -24.79 -5.68
N LYS A 167 -6.13 -24.14 -6.01
CA LYS A 167 -6.90 -24.44 -7.23
C LYS A 167 -6.10 -24.20 -8.51
N ALA A 168 -5.32 -23.13 -8.55
CA ALA A 168 -4.46 -22.78 -9.68
C ALA A 168 -3.21 -23.68 -9.83
N GLY A 169 -3.02 -24.69 -8.98
CA GLY A 169 -1.87 -25.60 -9.04
C GLY A 169 -0.57 -25.03 -8.45
N SER A 170 -0.62 -23.87 -7.76
CA SER A 170 0.56 -23.24 -7.13
C SER A 170 0.94 -23.86 -5.78
N TYR A 171 0.96 -25.20 -5.69
CA TYR A 171 1.15 -25.95 -4.45
C TYR A 171 2.39 -25.55 -3.64
N PRO A 172 3.59 -25.37 -4.23
CA PRO A 172 4.79 -25.04 -3.47
C PRO A 172 4.66 -23.71 -2.72
N SER A 173 4.14 -22.67 -3.39
CA SER A 173 3.96 -21.34 -2.79
C SER A 173 2.94 -21.35 -1.66
N VAL A 174 1.85 -22.10 -1.80
CA VAL A 174 0.81 -22.21 -0.76
C VAL A 174 1.32 -22.97 0.47
N LEU A 175 2.09 -24.05 0.28
CA LEU A 175 2.70 -24.78 1.41
C LEU A 175 3.66 -23.90 2.21
N VAL A 176 4.54 -23.16 1.51
CA VAL A 176 5.43 -22.19 2.15
C VAL A 176 4.61 -21.12 2.90
N ALA A 177 3.52 -20.63 2.30
CA ALA A 177 2.66 -19.63 2.91
C ALA A 177 1.99 -20.12 4.20
N LEU A 178 1.51 -21.37 4.23
CA LEU A 178 0.94 -21.98 5.43
C LEU A 178 1.98 -22.08 6.55
N VAL A 179 3.17 -22.62 6.27
CA VAL A 179 4.23 -22.77 7.28
C VAL A 179 4.67 -21.41 7.83
N THR A 180 4.89 -20.43 6.95
CA THR A 180 5.34 -19.10 7.34
C THR A 180 4.25 -18.29 8.08
N SER A 181 2.97 -18.57 7.83
CA SER A 181 1.88 -18.01 8.61
C SER A 181 1.91 -18.44 10.08
N VAL A 182 2.30 -19.69 10.37
CA VAL A 182 2.47 -20.18 11.75
C VAL A 182 3.61 -19.45 12.46
N ILE A 183 4.73 -19.22 11.76
CA ILE A 183 5.85 -18.41 12.28
C ILE A 183 5.36 -16.98 12.57
N SER A 184 4.47 -16.45 11.73
CA SER A 184 3.94 -15.10 11.92
C SER A 184 3.16 -14.92 13.22
N ILE A 185 2.38 -15.94 13.60
CA ILE A 185 1.61 -15.96 14.85
C ILE A 185 2.52 -15.82 16.06
N TYR A 186 3.68 -16.49 16.07
CA TYR A 186 4.61 -16.48 17.21
C TYR A 186 5.08 -15.07 17.58
N TYR A 187 5.60 -14.29 16.62
CA TYR A 187 6.13 -12.97 16.95
C TYR A 187 5.02 -11.97 17.27
N TYR A 188 3.81 -12.10 16.71
CA TYR A 188 2.68 -11.26 17.10
C TYR A 188 2.20 -11.56 18.52
N LEU A 189 2.08 -12.84 18.89
CA LEU A 189 1.74 -13.24 20.26
C LEU A 189 2.81 -12.81 21.27
N LYS A 190 4.09 -12.85 20.90
CA LYS A 190 5.19 -12.36 21.74
C LYS A 190 5.01 -10.90 22.15
N ILE A 191 4.61 -10.01 21.23
CA ILE A 191 4.34 -8.60 21.52
C ILE A 191 3.11 -8.44 22.42
N ILE A 192 2.03 -9.14 22.09
CA ILE A 192 0.78 -9.10 22.87
C ILE A 192 1.07 -9.54 24.31
N LYS A 193 1.74 -10.67 24.49
CA LYS A 193 2.12 -11.19 25.81
C LYS A 193 2.97 -10.18 26.58
N LEU A 194 3.94 -9.55 25.93
CA LEU A 194 4.80 -8.55 26.57
C LEU A 194 4.00 -7.32 27.04
N MET A 195 3.02 -6.88 26.26
CA MET A 195 2.18 -5.75 26.65
C MET A 195 1.29 -6.01 27.88
N PHE A 196 0.85 -7.26 28.08
CA PHE A 196 0.07 -7.66 29.25
C PHE A 196 0.92 -8.10 30.43
N THR A 197 2.08 -8.70 30.19
CA THR A 197 2.95 -9.24 31.25
C THR A 197 3.93 -8.17 31.70
N GLY A 198 3.59 -7.44 32.76
CA GLY A 198 4.50 -6.48 33.40
C GLY A 198 5.56 -7.21 34.22
N LYS A 199 6.81 -7.26 33.76
CA LYS A 199 7.94 -7.52 34.66
C LYS A 199 8.37 -6.17 35.27
N ASN A 200 8.17 -6.01 36.58
CA ASN A 200 8.62 -4.88 37.40
C ASN A 200 10.16 -4.83 37.55
N GLY A 201 10.90 -4.80 36.45
CA GLY A 201 12.37 -4.76 36.49
C GLY A 201 12.91 -3.50 35.84
N ARG A 202 13.23 -2.49 36.68
CA ARG A 202 14.14 -1.34 36.44
C ARG A 202 14.12 -0.71 35.03
N SER A 203 13.53 0.48 34.91
CA SER A 203 14.01 1.48 33.93
C SER A 203 13.43 2.86 34.21
N ASP A 204 14.31 3.85 34.36
CA ASP A 204 14.07 5.27 34.65
C ASP A 204 13.21 6.04 33.62
N VAL A 205 12.57 5.32 32.69
CA VAL A 205 11.58 5.83 31.72
C VAL A 205 10.20 6.00 32.38
N SER A 206 9.94 5.32 33.51
CA SER A 206 8.68 5.49 34.27
C SER A 206 8.48 6.92 34.78
N THR A 207 9.55 7.66 35.05
CA THR A 207 9.50 9.04 35.56
C THR A 207 9.22 10.10 34.49
N THR A 208 9.52 9.85 33.21
CA THR A 208 9.19 10.77 32.11
C THR A 208 7.73 10.69 31.68
N TYR A 209 7.07 9.53 31.84
CA TYR A 209 5.65 9.35 31.53
C TYR A 209 4.73 10.26 32.37
N ILE A 210 5.06 10.44 33.66
CA ILE A 210 4.27 11.23 34.63
C ILE A 210 4.44 12.74 34.40
N ARG A 211 5.61 13.21 33.95
CA ARG A 211 5.88 14.65 33.82
C ARG A 211 5.18 15.28 32.60
N ASN A 212 4.97 14.51 31.53
CA ASN A 212 4.34 15.03 30.30
C ASN A 212 2.81 14.90 30.28
N SER A 213 2.20 14.06 31.11
CA SER A 213 0.73 13.96 31.21
C SER A 213 0.09 15.22 31.82
N LEU A 214 0.85 16.01 32.57
CA LEU A 214 0.39 17.21 33.24
C LEU A 214 0.44 18.48 32.36
N VAL A 215 1.08 18.46 31.18
CA VAL A 215 1.40 19.70 30.42
C VAL A 215 0.99 19.64 28.93
N SER A 216 -0.14 19.04 28.54
CA SER A 216 -0.63 19.22 27.15
C SER A 216 -2.15 19.38 27.05
N PRO A 217 -2.64 20.30 26.18
CA PRO A 217 -4.02 20.78 26.19
C PRO A 217 -4.98 19.70 25.69
N SER A 218 -6.10 19.58 26.39
CA SER A 218 -7.15 18.55 26.32
C SER A 218 -7.90 18.40 24.98
N ILE A 219 -7.49 19.09 23.91
CA ILE A 219 -8.24 19.17 22.65
C ILE A 219 -7.67 18.26 21.54
N SER A 220 -6.41 17.77 21.64
CA SER A 220 -5.76 16.94 20.58
C SER A 220 -5.78 15.43 20.81
N LYS A 221 -6.37 14.93 21.91
CA LYS A 221 -6.51 13.48 22.15
C LYS A 221 -7.58 12.84 21.25
N SER A 222 -8.59 13.61 20.84
CA SER A 222 -9.78 13.08 20.17
C SER A 222 -9.52 12.57 18.75
N SER A 223 -8.77 13.28 17.90
CA SER A 223 -8.57 12.91 16.48
C SER A 223 -7.85 11.57 16.28
N ILE A 224 -6.70 11.37 16.92
CA ILE A 224 -5.92 10.12 16.82
C ILE A 224 -6.67 8.97 17.49
N GLU A 225 -7.27 9.18 18.66
CA GLU A 225 -8.01 8.13 19.37
C GLU A 225 -9.25 7.69 18.58
N ILE A 226 -10.03 8.64 18.03
CA ILE A 226 -11.16 8.36 17.14
C ILE A 226 -10.68 7.62 15.88
N ALA A 227 -9.60 8.07 15.23
CA ALA A 227 -9.06 7.40 14.06
C ALA A 227 -8.60 5.96 14.39
N MET A 228 -8.03 5.72 15.57
CA MET A 228 -7.64 4.37 16.01
C MET A 228 -8.85 3.47 16.27
N ILE A 229 -9.91 4.00 16.88
CA ILE A 229 -11.16 3.28 17.19
C ILE A 229 -11.89 2.92 15.88
N ILE A 230 -12.12 3.90 15.00
CA ILE A 230 -12.76 3.68 13.70
C ILE A 230 -12.01 2.61 12.90
N ARG A 231 -10.67 2.67 12.87
CA ARG A 231 -9.85 1.66 12.18
C ARG A 231 -9.91 0.28 12.83
N ALA A 232 -9.99 0.21 14.15
CA ALA A 232 -10.10 -1.07 14.86
C ALA A 232 -11.45 -1.72 14.56
N LEU A 233 -12.52 -0.93 14.61
CA LEU A 233 -13.86 -1.34 14.24
C LEU A 233 -13.91 -1.84 12.79
N ALA A 234 -13.37 -1.06 11.85
CA ALA A 234 -13.32 -1.40 10.43
C ALA A 234 -12.61 -2.73 10.15
N SER A 235 -11.51 -3.03 10.86
CA SER A 235 -10.77 -4.30 10.68
C SER A 235 -11.50 -5.53 11.24
N ILE A 236 -12.34 -5.35 12.25
CA ILE A 236 -13.17 -6.42 12.83
C ILE A 236 -14.41 -6.63 11.97
N LEU A 237 -15.10 -5.54 11.62
CA LEU A 237 -16.25 -5.53 10.72
C LEU A 237 -15.91 -6.14 9.37
N SER A 238 -14.74 -5.85 8.80
CA SER A 238 -14.32 -6.43 7.52
C SER A 238 -14.12 -7.95 7.56
N GLY A 239 -13.89 -8.54 8.74
CA GLY A 239 -13.77 -9.99 8.90
C GLY A 239 -15.15 -10.65 8.94
N ILE A 240 -16.10 -10.03 9.62
CA ILE A 240 -17.50 -10.49 9.67
C ILE A 240 -18.18 -10.29 8.31
N LEU A 241 -17.87 -9.19 7.63
CA LEU A 241 -18.40 -8.83 6.31
C LEU A 241 -17.49 -9.33 5.16
N ILE A 242 -16.75 -10.42 5.35
CA ILE A 242 -15.86 -10.91 4.30
C ILE A 242 -16.62 -11.36 3.04
N ASP A 243 -17.76 -12.05 3.22
CA ASP A 243 -18.58 -12.54 2.11
C ASP A 243 -19.13 -11.42 1.22
N PRO A 244 -19.74 -10.33 1.74
CA PRO A 244 -20.16 -9.23 0.87
C PRO A 244 -18.98 -8.50 0.24
N ILE A 245 -17.81 -8.42 0.90
CA ILE A 245 -16.59 -7.84 0.29
C ILE A 245 -16.14 -8.70 -0.90
N ILE A 246 -16.06 -10.02 -0.72
CA ILE A 246 -15.73 -10.95 -1.81
C ILE A 246 -16.77 -10.83 -2.93
N GLY A 247 -18.06 -10.79 -2.58
CA GLY A 247 -19.16 -10.59 -3.54
C GLY A 247 -19.02 -9.30 -4.35
N ILE A 248 -18.69 -8.17 -3.72
CA ILE A 248 -18.43 -6.90 -4.43
C ILE A 248 -17.23 -7.05 -5.36
N THR A 249 -16.12 -7.64 -4.90
CA THR A 249 -14.92 -7.81 -5.76
C THR A 249 -15.16 -8.76 -6.92
N ARG A 250 -15.94 -9.83 -6.71
CA ARG A 250 -16.28 -10.78 -7.77
C ARG A 250 -17.26 -10.17 -8.76
N ASN A 251 -18.29 -9.47 -8.30
CA ASN A 251 -19.26 -8.83 -9.18
C ASN A 251 -18.58 -7.72 -10.00
N THR A 252 -17.76 -6.89 -9.36
CA THR A 252 -16.99 -5.86 -10.09
C THR A 252 -16.04 -6.44 -11.13
N LEU A 253 -15.43 -7.61 -10.89
CA LEU A 253 -14.57 -8.22 -11.88
C LEU A 253 -15.36 -8.97 -12.96
N PHE A 254 -16.29 -9.84 -12.56
CA PHE A 254 -16.87 -10.90 -13.38
C PHE A 254 -18.36 -10.68 -13.78
N GLN A 255 -19.12 -9.81 -13.10
CA GLN A 255 -20.60 -9.81 -13.23
C GLN A 255 -21.24 -8.41 -13.35
N MET A 256 -21.97 -8.21 -14.45
CA MET A 256 -22.83 -7.05 -14.70
C MET A 256 -24.14 -7.16 -13.90
N ASN A 257 -24.24 -6.49 -12.75
CA ASN A 257 -25.56 -6.23 -12.16
C ASN A 257 -26.08 -4.89 -12.68
N TYR A 258 -27.03 -4.96 -13.61
CA TYR A 258 -27.80 -3.80 -14.08
C TYR A 258 -28.66 -3.27 -12.92
N ILE A 259 -28.18 -2.21 -12.27
CA ILE A 259 -29.04 -1.36 -11.46
C ILE A 259 -29.43 -0.17 -12.35
N ASN A 260 -30.67 -0.13 -12.81
CA ASN A 260 -31.21 0.97 -13.59
C ASN A 260 -31.39 2.22 -12.71
N PHE A 261 -30.31 2.95 -12.44
CA PHE A 261 -30.39 4.33 -11.98
C PHE A 261 -30.34 5.25 -13.19
N MET A 262 -31.41 6.02 -13.43
CA MET A 262 -31.42 7.08 -14.45
C MET A 262 -30.62 8.27 -13.92
N PHE A 263 -29.33 8.35 -14.27
CA PHE A 263 -28.52 9.53 -13.97
C PHE A 263 -28.72 10.62 -15.02
N PRO A 264 -28.78 11.91 -14.64
CA PRO A 264 -28.85 13.01 -15.59
C PRO A 264 -27.56 13.13 -16.43
N ASN A 265 -27.66 13.68 -17.66
CA ASN A 265 -26.58 13.79 -18.66
C ASN A 265 -25.23 14.35 -18.14
N PHE A 266 -25.26 15.16 -17.07
CA PHE A 266 -24.04 15.65 -16.41
C PHE A 266 -23.14 14.53 -15.87
N PHE A 267 -23.73 13.46 -15.33
CA PHE A 267 -22.97 12.31 -14.85
C PHE A 267 -22.34 11.54 -16.02
N PHE A 268 -23.00 11.45 -17.17
CA PHE A 268 -22.43 10.82 -18.37
C PHE A 268 -21.17 11.54 -18.86
N LEU A 269 -21.14 12.88 -18.81
CA LEU A 269 -19.95 13.68 -19.12
C LEU A 269 -18.78 13.40 -18.14
N LEU A 270 -19.08 13.23 -16.85
CA LEU A 270 -18.10 12.86 -15.83
C LEU A 270 -17.57 11.42 -15.99
N GLY A 271 -18.38 10.50 -16.53
CA GLY A 271 -17.98 9.14 -16.83
C GLY A 271 -16.91 9.05 -17.91
N ASN A 272 -17.00 9.89 -18.95
CA ASN A 272 -16.13 9.83 -20.12
C ASN A 272 -14.70 10.35 -19.88
N LEU A 273 -14.49 11.19 -18.85
CA LEU A 273 -13.16 11.72 -18.53
C LEU A 273 -12.47 10.83 -17.50
N SER A 274 -11.79 9.78 -17.97
CA SER A 274 -11.04 8.84 -17.12
C SER A 274 -10.03 9.49 -16.13
N PRO A 275 -9.33 10.62 -16.43
CA PRO A 275 -8.34 11.20 -15.52
C PRO A 275 -8.91 12.23 -14.53
N LEU A 276 -10.23 12.37 -14.39
CA LEU A 276 -10.84 13.41 -13.53
C LEU A 276 -10.36 13.38 -12.06
N PRO A 277 -10.38 12.24 -11.35
CA PRO A 277 -9.87 12.16 -9.98
C PRO A 277 -8.42 12.65 -9.83
N GLU A 278 -7.54 12.34 -10.79
CA GLU A 278 -6.15 12.77 -10.79
C GLU A 278 -6.04 14.28 -11.02
N CYS A 279 -6.81 14.82 -11.98
CA CYS A 279 -6.85 16.25 -12.25
C CYS A 279 -7.30 17.05 -11.02
N ILE A 280 -8.29 16.56 -10.25
CA ILE A 280 -8.74 17.19 -9.00
C ILE A 280 -7.60 17.23 -7.98
N LEU A 281 -6.86 16.13 -7.83
CA LEU A 281 -5.72 16.07 -6.92
C LEU A 281 -4.58 17.00 -7.38
N VAL A 282 -4.28 17.05 -8.68
CA VAL A 282 -3.25 17.95 -9.23
C VAL A 282 -3.65 19.42 -9.05
N PHE A 283 -4.91 19.77 -9.27
CA PHE A 283 -5.41 21.12 -9.01
C PHE A 283 -5.33 21.48 -7.52
N SER A 284 -5.67 20.53 -6.63
CA SER A 284 -5.51 20.72 -5.19
C SER A 284 -4.05 20.93 -4.78
N LEU A 285 -3.12 20.25 -5.44
CA LEU A 285 -1.69 20.42 -5.20
C LEU A 285 -1.22 21.82 -5.61
N ILE A 286 -1.62 22.31 -6.79
CA ILE A 286 -1.26 23.65 -7.26
C ILE A 286 -1.83 24.71 -6.30
N THR A 287 -3.09 24.57 -5.89
CA THR A 287 -3.72 25.50 -4.93
C THR A 287 -3.02 25.49 -3.57
N VAL A 288 -2.60 24.32 -3.06
CA VAL A 288 -1.82 24.21 -1.81
C VAL A 288 -0.51 24.99 -1.90
N ILE A 289 0.23 24.87 -3.02
CA ILE A 289 1.50 25.62 -3.22
C ILE A 289 1.25 27.13 -3.30
N LEU A 290 0.26 27.56 -4.08
CA LEU A 290 -0.06 28.98 -4.24
C LEU A 290 -0.46 29.64 -2.91
N ILE A 291 -1.24 28.93 -2.09
CA ILE A 291 -1.68 29.42 -0.79
C ILE A 291 -0.51 29.45 0.20
N ASP A 292 0.37 28.45 0.19
CA ASP A 292 1.55 28.44 1.06
C ASP A 292 2.51 29.58 0.72
N LEU A 293 2.75 29.82 -0.57
CA LEU A 293 3.57 30.92 -1.07
C LEU A 293 2.98 32.29 -0.74
N SER A 294 1.65 32.44 -0.80
CA SER A 294 0.95 33.68 -0.47
C SER A 294 0.90 33.96 1.05
N ASN A 295 0.62 32.94 1.87
CA ASN A 295 0.38 33.11 3.30
C ASN A 295 1.60 32.89 4.20
N LYS A 296 2.80 32.67 3.63
CA LYS A 296 4.04 32.39 4.38
C LYS A 296 3.83 31.37 5.53
N GLY A 297 3.03 30.33 5.28
CA GLY A 297 2.76 29.25 6.25
C GLY A 297 1.86 29.59 7.46
N ARG A 298 1.19 30.75 7.52
CA ARG A 298 0.32 31.10 8.68
C ARG A 298 -0.96 30.27 8.79
N ASN A 299 -1.57 29.87 7.67
CA ASN A 299 -2.89 29.22 7.63
C ASN A 299 -2.82 27.70 7.40
N THR A 300 -2.20 26.96 8.32
CA THR A 300 -2.04 25.49 8.22
C THR A 300 -3.36 24.71 8.20
N ILE A 301 -4.40 25.20 8.89
CA ILE A 301 -5.73 24.58 8.93
C ILE A 301 -6.40 24.61 7.56
N LEU A 302 -6.20 25.70 6.80
CA LEU A 302 -6.82 25.90 5.49
C LEU A 302 -6.21 24.95 4.45
N LEU A 303 -4.87 24.80 4.44
CA LEU A 303 -4.17 23.84 3.57
C LEU A 303 -4.66 22.41 3.80
N TYR A 304 -4.80 22.02 5.07
CA TYR A 304 -5.35 20.71 5.45
C TYR A 304 -6.77 20.51 4.91
N ARG A 305 -7.67 21.47 5.14
CA ARG A 305 -9.07 21.36 4.69
C ARG A 305 -9.18 21.22 3.18
N ILE A 306 -8.40 21.99 2.41
CA ILE A 306 -8.38 21.90 0.94
C ILE A 306 -7.95 20.50 0.49
N SER A 307 -6.86 19.96 1.07
CA SER A 307 -6.38 18.62 0.72
C SER A 307 -7.42 17.53 1.06
N LEU A 308 -8.06 17.59 2.23
CA LEU A 308 -9.07 16.62 2.63
C LEU A 308 -10.32 16.69 1.73
N ILE A 309 -10.78 17.91 1.42
CA ILE A 309 -11.93 18.15 0.54
C ILE A 309 -11.62 17.61 -0.86
N SER A 310 -10.46 17.93 -1.43
CA SER A 310 -10.08 17.46 -2.78
C SER A 310 -10.04 15.95 -2.91
N VAL A 311 -9.50 15.25 -1.90
CA VAL A 311 -9.44 13.79 -1.86
C VAL A 311 -10.84 13.19 -1.71
N SER A 312 -11.69 13.79 -0.88
CA SER A 312 -13.08 13.34 -0.74
C SER A 312 -13.89 13.54 -2.02
N ILE A 313 -13.73 14.67 -2.71
CA ILE A 313 -14.34 14.93 -4.02
C ILE A 313 -13.83 13.93 -5.05
N GLY A 314 -12.51 13.67 -5.10
CA GLY A 314 -11.93 12.65 -5.98
C GLY A 314 -12.50 11.25 -5.75
N ALA A 315 -12.73 10.87 -4.48
CA ALA A 315 -13.36 9.60 -4.12
C ALA A 315 -14.83 9.52 -4.57
N VAL A 316 -15.60 10.59 -4.37
CA VAL A 316 -16.99 10.65 -4.84
C VAL A 316 -17.07 10.59 -6.37
N VAL A 317 -16.23 11.34 -7.07
CA VAL A 317 -16.15 11.30 -8.54
C VAL A 317 -15.82 9.89 -9.03
N LEU A 318 -14.87 9.21 -8.39
CA LEU A 318 -14.51 7.85 -8.75
C LEU A 318 -15.64 6.85 -8.50
N LEU A 319 -16.38 7.00 -7.40
CA LEU A 319 -17.58 6.20 -7.13
C LEU A 319 -18.65 6.43 -8.19
N CYS A 320 -18.89 7.67 -8.60
CA CYS A 320 -19.80 7.99 -9.70
C CYS A 320 -19.33 7.33 -11.01
N GLN A 321 -18.05 7.45 -11.37
CA GLN A 321 -17.49 6.82 -12.57
C GLN A 321 -17.67 5.30 -12.54
N TRP A 322 -17.43 4.67 -11.39
CA TRP A 322 -17.62 3.23 -11.24
C TRP A 322 -19.09 2.82 -11.45
N VAL A 323 -20.05 3.55 -10.87
CA VAL A 323 -21.49 3.28 -11.04
C VAL A 323 -21.93 3.45 -12.50
N ILE A 324 -21.46 4.51 -13.18
CA ILE A 324 -21.84 4.79 -14.57
C ILE A 324 -21.25 3.76 -15.53
N GLN A 325 -20.02 3.31 -15.29
CA GLN A 325 -19.35 2.31 -16.13
C GLN A 325 -20.05 0.95 -16.08
N ILE A 326 -20.65 0.58 -14.94
CA ILE A 326 -21.50 -0.62 -14.84
C ILE A 326 -22.69 -0.55 -15.81
N GLN A 327 -23.09 0.66 -16.22
CA GLN A 327 -24.28 0.92 -17.03
C GLN A 327 -23.99 1.13 -18.54
N SER A 328 -22.79 1.59 -18.92
CA SER A 328 -22.47 2.08 -20.28
C SER A 328 -21.92 1.05 -21.27
N VAL A 329 -21.69 -0.21 -20.86
CA VAL A 329 -21.04 -1.20 -21.74
C VAL A 329 -22.07 -2.00 -22.54
N SER A 330 -22.53 -1.43 -23.64
CA SER A 330 -23.14 -2.19 -24.75
C SER A 330 -22.27 -2.20 -26.01
N ILE A 331 -21.08 -1.57 -26.02
CA ILE A 331 -20.31 -1.40 -27.26
C ILE A 331 -18.79 -1.52 -26.98
N VAL A 332 -18.22 -2.66 -27.39
CA VAL A 332 -16.78 -2.91 -27.69
C VAL A 332 -15.78 -2.98 -26.51
N SER A 333 -15.27 -4.18 -26.23
CA SER A 333 -13.82 -4.55 -26.28
C SER A 333 -13.46 -5.75 -25.38
N GLU A 334 -12.54 -6.58 -25.87
CA GLU A 334 -12.03 -7.84 -25.30
C GLU A 334 -11.26 -7.69 -23.96
N ASN A 335 -11.26 -6.52 -23.32
CA ASN A 335 -10.43 -6.18 -22.14
C ASN A 335 -11.22 -5.68 -20.90
N TYR A 336 -12.44 -6.19 -20.70
CA TYR A 336 -13.34 -5.84 -19.58
C TYR A 336 -12.72 -6.02 -18.18
N TRP A 337 -11.92 -7.07 -17.99
CA TRP A 337 -11.25 -7.40 -16.72
C TRP A 337 -10.31 -6.30 -16.23
N ILE A 338 -9.64 -5.64 -17.17
CA ILE A 338 -8.53 -4.72 -16.90
C ILE A 338 -9.06 -3.33 -16.52
N SER A 339 -10.21 -2.93 -17.05
CA SER A 339 -10.85 -1.65 -16.73
C SER A 339 -11.47 -1.66 -15.32
N ASN A 340 -12.15 -2.73 -14.91
CA ASN A 340 -12.77 -2.81 -13.57
C ASN A 340 -11.73 -2.90 -12.45
N PHE A 341 -10.64 -3.62 -12.71
CA PHE A 341 -9.47 -3.68 -11.84
C PHE A 341 -8.81 -2.29 -11.64
N SER A 342 -8.95 -1.38 -12.62
CA SER A 342 -8.47 0.02 -12.53
C SER A 342 -9.28 0.90 -11.58
N TYR A 343 -10.57 0.65 -11.38
CA TYR A 343 -11.33 1.43 -10.40
C TYR A 343 -11.00 1.02 -8.96
N ILE A 344 -10.86 -0.28 -8.69
CA ILE A 344 -10.73 -0.80 -7.32
C ILE A 344 -9.47 -0.31 -6.60
N PHE A 345 -8.27 -0.45 -7.17
CA PHE A 345 -7.09 0.08 -6.45
C PHE A 345 -7.03 1.62 -6.46
N ARG A 346 -7.81 2.33 -7.30
CA ARG A 346 -7.76 3.82 -7.32
C ARG A 346 -8.54 4.29 -6.10
N PHE A 347 -9.65 3.60 -5.85
CA PHE A 347 -10.37 3.67 -4.58
C PHE A 347 -9.47 3.30 -3.39
N PHE A 348 -8.66 2.24 -3.46
CA PHE A 348 -7.72 1.90 -2.38
C PHE A 348 -6.70 3.00 -2.08
N LEU A 349 -6.13 3.63 -3.11
CA LEU A 349 -5.21 4.76 -2.95
C LEU A 349 -5.93 5.99 -2.36
N LEU A 350 -7.17 6.26 -2.79
CA LEU A 350 -8.01 7.34 -2.27
C LEU A 350 -8.54 7.08 -0.85
N ILE A 351 -8.62 5.84 -0.38
CA ILE A 351 -8.87 5.54 1.03
C ILE A 351 -7.63 5.82 1.86
N CYS A 352 -6.44 5.48 1.35
CA CYS A 352 -5.19 5.66 2.08
C CYS A 352 -4.83 7.14 2.29
N SER A 353 -5.00 7.99 1.28
CA SER A 353 -4.60 9.40 1.33
C SER A 353 -5.29 10.26 2.41
N PRO A 354 -6.62 10.27 2.61
CA PRO A 354 -7.26 11.07 3.66
C PRO A 354 -6.87 10.54 5.04
N LEU A 355 -6.76 9.22 5.20
CA LEU A 355 -6.33 8.56 6.43
C LEU A 355 -4.90 8.96 6.84
N SER A 356 -3.98 9.14 5.88
CA SER A 356 -2.65 9.69 6.14
C SER A 356 -2.68 11.19 6.42
N ILE A 357 -3.50 11.97 5.71
CA ILE A 357 -3.65 13.41 5.95
C ILE A 357 -4.16 13.66 7.37
N LEU A 358 -5.16 12.90 7.83
CA LEU A 358 -5.70 12.94 9.19
C LEU A 358 -4.63 12.66 10.26
N LEU A 359 -3.76 11.67 10.05
CA LEU A 359 -2.66 11.36 10.97
C LEU A 359 -1.56 12.45 11.00
N SER A 360 -1.46 13.26 9.95
CA SER A 360 -0.39 14.25 9.79
C SER A 360 -0.58 15.49 10.63
N VAL A 361 -1.83 15.87 10.89
CA VAL A 361 -2.19 17.13 11.54
C VAL A 361 -1.53 17.24 12.92
N ASP A 362 -1.70 16.21 13.74
CA ASP A 362 -1.24 16.23 15.12
C ASP A 362 0.28 16.14 15.22
N TYR A 363 0.91 15.39 14.31
CA TYR A 363 2.38 15.34 14.25
C TYR A 363 2.96 16.69 13.86
N ILE A 364 2.44 17.31 12.81
CA ILE A 364 2.99 18.55 12.26
C ILE A 364 2.79 19.71 13.25
N ARG A 365 1.68 19.71 14.00
CA ARG A 365 1.44 20.67 15.08
C ARG A 365 2.47 20.55 16.21
N CYS A 366 2.93 19.34 16.50
CA CYS A 366 3.96 19.08 17.52
C CYS A 366 5.39 19.34 17.01
N SER A 367 5.68 19.01 15.74
CA SER A 367 7.04 19.07 15.16
C SER A 367 7.42 20.42 14.56
N LYS A 368 6.46 21.34 14.34
CA LYS A 368 6.64 22.66 13.69
C LYS A 368 7.27 22.58 12.28
N THR A 369 7.13 21.46 11.58
CA THR A 369 7.63 21.28 10.20
C THR A 369 6.68 21.87 9.16
N ALA A 370 7.18 22.20 7.96
CA ALA A 370 6.37 22.75 6.87
C ALA A 370 5.29 21.76 6.38
N LEU A 371 4.02 22.01 6.73
CA LEU A 371 2.88 21.16 6.37
C LEU A 371 2.66 21.06 4.85
N ALA A 372 2.94 22.14 4.13
CA ALA A 372 2.78 22.21 2.68
C ALA A 372 3.71 21.24 1.93
N GLU A 373 4.98 21.11 2.35
CA GLU A 373 5.93 20.15 1.75
C GLU A 373 5.41 18.70 1.89
N PHE A 374 4.93 18.34 3.07
CA PHE A 374 4.35 17.03 3.32
C PHE A 374 3.11 16.76 2.45
N LEU A 375 2.15 17.70 2.40
CA LEU A 375 0.94 17.55 1.59
C LEU A 375 1.24 17.49 0.09
N PHE A 376 2.22 18.28 -0.38
CA PHE A 376 2.68 18.26 -1.76
C PHE A 376 3.17 16.86 -2.17
N PHE A 377 4.11 16.28 -1.42
CA PHE A 377 4.62 14.94 -1.73
C PHE A 377 3.55 13.86 -1.61
N LEU A 378 2.64 13.99 -0.63
CA LEU A 378 1.56 13.04 -0.43
C LEU A 378 0.55 13.04 -1.59
N LEU A 379 0.10 14.22 -2.00
CA LEU A 379 -0.84 14.37 -3.12
C LEU A 379 -0.19 13.90 -4.44
N THR A 380 1.08 14.27 -4.68
CA THR A 380 1.85 13.83 -5.86
C THR A 380 2.02 12.31 -5.90
N ALA A 381 2.33 11.68 -4.77
CA ALA A 381 2.45 10.23 -4.68
C ALA A 381 1.12 9.52 -4.96
N SER A 382 0.01 10.10 -4.48
CA SER A 382 -1.33 9.56 -4.68
C SER A 382 -1.80 9.68 -6.13
N SER A 383 -1.60 10.84 -6.79
CA SER A 383 -1.94 11.01 -8.19
C SER A 383 -1.08 10.12 -9.09
N GLY A 384 0.24 10.09 -8.86
CA GLY A 384 1.17 9.23 -9.59
C GLY A 384 0.88 7.73 -9.42
N GLY A 385 0.33 7.30 -8.28
CA GLY A 385 -0.08 5.90 -8.07
C GLY A 385 -1.37 5.50 -8.80
N MET A 386 -2.21 6.47 -9.21
CA MET A 386 -3.46 6.21 -9.93
C MET A 386 -3.26 6.09 -11.44
N VAL A 387 -2.35 6.90 -12.01
CA VAL A 387 -2.05 6.95 -13.45
C VAL A 387 -1.67 5.62 -14.10
N PRO A 388 -0.90 4.69 -13.46
CA PRO A 388 -0.43 3.48 -14.12
C PRO A 388 -1.56 2.53 -14.58
N ARG A 389 -2.81 2.77 -14.19
CA ARG A 389 -3.93 1.88 -14.52
C ARG A 389 -4.80 2.31 -15.68
N TRP A 390 -4.62 3.52 -16.21
CA TRP A 390 -5.14 3.88 -17.53
C TRP A 390 -4.02 4.10 -18.55
N ALA A 391 -2.76 4.05 -18.12
CA ALA A 391 -1.61 4.10 -19.01
C ALA A 391 -1.63 2.93 -20.00
N ASN A 392 -1.63 3.26 -21.29
CA ASN A 392 -1.60 2.31 -22.41
C ASN A 392 -0.22 2.25 -23.08
N ASP A 393 0.73 3.08 -22.64
CA ASP A 393 2.08 3.14 -23.19
C ASP A 393 3.13 2.84 -22.11
N LEU A 394 4.24 2.21 -22.51
CA LEU A 394 5.36 1.90 -21.61
C LEU A 394 5.94 3.15 -20.91
N VAL A 395 6.01 4.28 -21.64
CA VAL A 395 6.54 5.54 -21.10
C VAL A 395 5.60 6.13 -20.04
N THR A 396 4.28 6.13 -20.28
CA THR A 396 3.33 6.68 -19.31
C THR A 396 3.28 5.83 -18.04
N LEU A 397 3.39 4.50 -18.16
CA LEU A 397 3.58 3.60 -17.02
C LEU A 397 4.85 3.92 -16.22
N TYR A 398 5.98 4.08 -16.90
CA TYR A 398 7.25 4.40 -16.24
C TYR A 398 7.21 5.75 -15.52
N VAL A 399 6.74 6.80 -16.19
CA VAL A 399 6.67 8.16 -15.62
C VAL A 399 5.76 8.19 -14.41
N ALA A 400 4.60 7.52 -14.47
CA ALA A 400 3.68 7.43 -13.35
C ALA A 400 4.29 6.72 -12.13
N LEU A 401 4.97 5.60 -12.37
CA LEU A 401 5.69 4.85 -11.34
C LEU A 401 6.83 5.67 -10.70
N GLU A 402 7.61 6.36 -11.52
CA GLU A 402 8.69 7.20 -11.01
C GLU A 402 8.15 8.40 -10.24
N LEU A 403 7.09 9.05 -10.72
CA LEU A 403 6.44 10.13 -9.99
C LEU A 403 5.97 9.66 -8.60
N SER A 404 5.27 8.53 -8.53
CA SER A 404 4.79 7.98 -7.24
C SER A 404 5.95 7.61 -6.31
N SER A 405 6.98 6.97 -6.84
CA SER A 405 8.11 6.50 -6.04
C SER A 405 9.09 7.61 -5.63
N LEU A 406 9.33 8.63 -6.46
CA LEU A 406 10.14 9.79 -6.12
C LEU A 406 9.50 10.60 -5.00
N SER A 407 8.20 10.89 -5.11
CA SER A 407 7.46 11.56 -4.05
C SER A 407 7.53 10.77 -2.74
N SER A 408 7.43 9.44 -2.83
CA SER A 408 7.59 8.54 -1.68
C SER A 408 9.01 8.59 -1.08
N ARG A 409 10.06 8.58 -1.91
CA ARG A 409 11.46 8.71 -1.46
C ARG A 409 11.69 10.04 -0.75
N PHE A 410 11.24 11.16 -1.29
CA PHE A 410 11.37 12.47 -0.66
C PHE A 410 10.57 12.61 0.64
N LEU A 411 9.39 12.00 0.69
CA LEU A 411 8.57 12.01 1.88
C LEU A 411 9.27 11.31 3.06
N SER A 412 10.07 10.28 2.80
CA SER A 412 10.94 9.67 3.82
C SER A 412 11.98 10.67 4.37
N GLY A 413 12.49 11.60 3.55
CA GLY A 413 13.51 12.58 3.96
C GLY A 413 12.96 13.83 4.65
N HIS A 414 11.68 13.85 5.01
CA HIS A 414 11.02 15.09 5.45
C HIS A 414 11.65 15.69 6.73
N THR A 415 12.19 14.85 7.62
CA THR A 415 12.94 15.30 8.80
C THR A 415 14.39 15.60 8.45
N LYS A 416 14.64 16.73 7.77
CA LYS A 416 15.95 17.15 7.24
C LYS A 416 17.09 17.17 8.27
N LYS A 417 16.77 17.35 9.56
CA LYS A 417 17.74 17.42 10.67
C LYS A 417 18.18 16.05 11.19
N ASP A 418 17.43 14.98 10.89
CA ASP A 418 17.71 13.66 11.42
C ASP A 418 18.63 12.87 10.49
N ILE A 419 19.85 12.59 10.95
CA ILE A 419 20.87 11.87 10.17
C ILE A 419 20.35 10.50 9.71
N ARG A 420 19.67 9.75 10.58
CA ARG A 420 19.10 8.43 10.24
C ARG A 420 18.02 8.51 9.17
N SER A 421 17.20 9.57 9.21
CA SER A 421 16.18 9.81 8.19
C SER A 421 16.85 10.07 6.84
N ASN A 422 17.89 10.92 6.83
CA ASN A 422 18.63 11.24 5.61
C ASN A 422 19.39 10.03 5.06
N GLU A 423 19.98 9.19 5.92
CA GLU A 423 20.62 7.93 5.53
C GLU A 423 19.61 6.98 4.87
N ALA A 424 18.44 6.79 5.50
CA ALA A 424 17.39 5.95 4.93
C ALA A 424 16.89 6.48 3.58
N THR A 425 16.70 7.80 3.45
CA THR A 425 16.27 8.44 2.21
C THR A 425 17.30 8.32 1.10
N THR A 426 18.59 8.52 1.40
CA THR A 426 19.66 8.39 0.40
C THR A 426 19.79 6.96 -0.09
N LYS A 427 19.76 5.97 0.82
CA LYS A 427 19.70 4.54 0.45
C LYS A 427 18.48 4.23 -0.42
N PHE A 428 17.30 4.69 -0.01
CA PHE A 428 16.07 4.44 -0.74
C PHE A 428 16.06 5.10 -2.12
N LEU A 429 16.64 6.30 -2.25
CA LEU A 429 16.77 7.00 -3.52
C LEU A 429 17.74 6.27 -4.46
N LEU A 430 18.93 5.88 -3.98
CA LEU A 430 19.94 5.18 -4.79
C LEU A 430 19.44 3.81 -5.26
N MET A 431 18.92 2.99 -4.34
CA MET A 431 18.36 1.68 -4.71
C MET A 431 17.11 1.84 -5.61
N GLY A 432 16.33 2.88 -5.37
CA GLY A 432 15.17 3.23 -6.19
C GLY A 432 15.54 3.62 -7.63
N GLY A 433 16.64 4.36 -7.82
CA GLY A 433 17.17 4.69 -9.13
C GLY A 433 17.70 3.46 -9.87
N ALA A 434 18.39 2.55 -9.17
CA ALA A 434 18.81 1.28 -9.78
C ALA A 434 17.61 0.44 -10.27
N SER A 435 16.53 0.39 -9.48
CA SER A 435 15.27 -0.27 -9.89
C SER A 435 14.63 0.37 -11.11
N SER A 436 14.62 1.70 -11.20
CA SER A 436 14.06 2.40 -12.35
C SER A 436 14.88 2.17 -13.62
N SER A 437 16.21 2.09 -13.48
CA SER A 437 17.11 1.70 -14.57
C SER A 437 16.83 0.29 -15.07
N PHE A 438 16.68 -0.71 -14.18
CA PHE A 438 16.32 -2.07 -14.60
C PHE A 438 14.98 -2.10 -15.35
N LEU A 439 13.99 -1.35 -14.88
CA LEU A 439 12.68 -1.28 -15.53
C LEU A 439 12.80 -0.69 -16.94
N LEU A 440 13.54 0.41 -17.13
CA LEU A 440 13.80 0.99 -18.46
C LEU A 440 14.60 0.06 -19.37
N TYR A 441 15.63 -0.61 -18.84
CA TYR A 441 16.41 -1.60 -19.59
C TYR A 441 15.56 -2.80 -20.01
N GLY A 442 14.50 -3.14 -19.26
CA GLY A 442 13.54 -4.15 -19.66
C GLY A 442 12.55 -3.67 -20.72
N PHE A 443 12.16 -2.39 -20.70
CA PHE A 443 11.28 -1.80 -21.72
C PHE A 443 11.97 -1.55 -23.07
N SER A 444 13.26 -1.24 -23.06
CA SER A 444 14.05 -0.99 -24.28
C SER A 444 13.99 -2.13 -25.32
N PRO A 445 14.27 -3.40 -24.98
CA PRO A 445 14.19 -4.51 -25.93
C PRO A 445 12.76 -4.75 -26.45
N LEU A 446 11.74 -4.59 -25.60
CA LEU A 446 10.34 -4.69 -26.03
C LEU A 446 10.00 -3.62 -27.08
N HIS A 447 10.48 -2.40 -26.85
CA HIS A 447 10.30 -1.30 -27.80
C HIS A 447 11.02 -1.55 -29.13
N GLY A 448 12.22 -2.13 -29.08
CA GLY A 448 12.99 -2.51 -30.26
C GLY A 448 12.28 -3.58 -31.11
N ILE A 449 11.76 -4.63 -30.46
CA ILE A 449 10.99 -5.70 -31.14
C ILE A 449 9.70 -5.15 -31.75
N SER A 450 9.05 -4.21 -31.07
CA SER A 450 7.80 -3.58 -31.51
C SER A 450 7.98 -2.56 -32.66
N GLY A 451 9.19 -2.42 -33.20
CA GLY A 451 9.48 -1.50 -34.31
C GLY A 451 9.35 -0.02 -33.93
N GLY A 452 9.58 0.33 -32.65
CA GLY A 452 9.50 1.69 -32.16
C GLY A 452 8.10 2.11 -31.67
N GLN A 453 7.17 1.18 -31.51
CA GLN A 453 5.86 1.47 -30.92
C GLN A 453 5.91 1.36 -29.39
N LEU A 454 5.16 2.23 -28.71
CA LEU A 454 5.13 2.30 -27.23
C LEU A 454 3.86 1.69 -26.62
N GLN A 455 2.85 1.40 -27.43
CA GLN A 455 1.56 0.88 -27.02
C GLN A 455 1.66 -0.58 -26.57
N LEU A 456 1.10 -0.89 -25.40
CA LEU A 456 1.14 -2.22 -24.78
C LEU A 456 0.53 -3.30 -25.70
N ASP A 457 -0.64 -3.04 -26.26
CA ASP A 457 -1.37 -4.02 -27.08
C ASP A 457 -0.60 -4.40 -28.34
N LYS A 458 0.11 -3.43 -28.94
CA LYS A 458 0.93 -3.67 -30.13
C LYS A 458 2.25 -4.37 -29.78
N THR A 459 2.83 -4.11 -28.61
CA THR A 459 3.97 -4.89 -28.13
C THR A 459 3.59 -6.35 -27.89
N ALA A 460 2.38 -6.60 -27.37
CA ALA A 460 1.88 -7.95 -27.07
C ALA A 460 1.73 -8.82 -28.33
N SER A 461 1.25 -8.23 -29.43
CA SER A 461 0.98 -8.96 -30.67
C SER A 461 2.23 -9.35 -31.46
N VAL A 462 3.36 -8.66 -31.25
CA VAL A 462 4.63 -8.91 -31.96
C VAL A 462 5.52 -9.95 -31.21
N LEU A 463 5.21 -10.24 -29.94
CA LEU A 463 5.99 -11.16 -29.10
C LEU A 463 5.97 -12.67 -29.47
N PRO A 464 4.99 -13.26 -30.18
CA PRO A 464 5.02 -14.69 -30.49
C PRO A 464 6.07 -15.09 -31.58
N LEU A 465 6.89 -14.14 -32.05
CA LEU A 465 7.98 -14.43 -32.99
C LEU A 465 9.14 -15.15 -32.29
N SER A 466 9.31 -16.45 -32.61
CA SER A 466 10.36 -17.33 -32.05
C SER A 466 11.79 -16.81 -32.18
N GLN A 467 12.03 -15.87 -33.10
CA GLN A 467 13.34 -15.27 -33.38
C GLN A 467 13.89 -14.40 -32.22
N TYR A 468 13.04 -13.91 -31.32
CA TYR A 468 13.44 -12.95 -30.27
C TYR A 468 13.42 -13.52 -28.85
N LEU A 469 13.38 -14.85 -28.70
CA LEU A 469 13.15 -15.50 -27.40
C LEU A 469 14.14 -15.07 -26.31
N VAL A 470 15.45 -14.99 -26.61
CA VAL A 470 16.48 -14.52 -25.66
C VAL A 470 16.21 -13.08 -25.22
N VAL A 471 15.84 -12.22 -26.16
CA VAL A 471 15.56 -10.80 -25.89
C VAL A 471 14.33 -10.66 -24.99
N ILE A 472 13.29 -11.46 -25.24
CA ILE A 472 12.07 -11.48 -24.42
C ILE A 472 12.39 -11.93 -22.99
N HIS A 473 13.19 -12.99 -22.80
CA HIS A 473 13.60 -13.46 -21.48
C HIS A 473 14.39 -12.39 -20.71
N THR A 474 15.31 -11.69 -21.39
CA THR A 474 16.07 -10.59 -20.76
C THR A 474 15.14 -9.43 -20.37
N ALA A 475 14.15 -9.11 -21.21
CA ALA A 475 13.14 -8.09 -20.90
C ALA A 475 12.31 -8.48 -19.67
N ILE A 476 11.80 -9.71 -19.64
CA ILE A 476 11.05 -10.26 -18.50
C ILE A 476 11.88 -10.18 -17.23
N ALA A 477 13.15 -10.62 -17.25
CA ALA A 477 14.02 -10.60 -16.08
C ALA A 477 14.25 -9.18 -15.53
N PHE A 478 14.50 -8.20 -16.41
CA PHE A 478 14.71 -6.81 -16.00
C PHE A 478 13.44 -6.13 -15.50
N ILE A 479 12.29 -6.36 -16.14
CA ILE A 479 10.99 -5.84 -15.69
C ILE A 479 10.60 -6.48 -14.34
N LEU A 480 10.83 -7.79 -14.17
CA LEU A 480 10.63 -8.49 -12.90
C LEU A 480 11.52 -7.90 -11.81
N ALA A 481 12.81 -7.68 -12.06
CA ALA A 481 13.71 -7.07 -11.07
C ALA A 481 13.26 -5.65 -10.69
N GLY A 482 12.91 -4.82 -11.67
CA GLY A 482 12.41 -3.47 -11.46
C GLY A 482 11.12 -3.43 -10.64
N THR A 483 10.13 -4.25 -10.99
CA THR A 483 8.84 -4.33 -10.28
C THR A 483 8.95 -5.01 -8.91
N ALA A 484 9.80 -6.02 -8.76
CA ALA A 484 10.08 -6.70 -7.49
C ALA A 484 10.64 -5.74 -6.44
N PHE A 485 11.51 -4.81 -6.83
CA PHE A 485 11.99 -3.75 -5.94
C PHE A 485 10.85 -2.84 -5.47
N LYS A 486 9.95 -2.41 -6.37
CA LYS A 486 8.79 -1.56 -6.02
C LYS A 486 7.81 -2.29 -5.08
N LEU A 487 7.68 -3.61 -5.23
CA LEU A 487 6.93 -4.50 -4.34
C LEU A 487 7.65 -4.77 -3.01
N SER A 488 8.97 -4.51 -2.92
CA SER A 488 9.83 -4.93 -1.82
C SER A 488 9.96 -6.44 -1.66
N LEU A 489 9.92 -7.19 -2.76
CA LEU A 489 10.16 -8.63 -2.74
C LEU A 489 11.65 -8.92 -2.48
N VAL A 490 11.95 -10.05 -1.83
CA VAL A 490 13.31 -10.57 -1.71
C VAL A 490 13.84 -10.89 -3.11
N PRO A 491 15.12 -10.56 -3.42
CA PRO A 491 16.15 -9.99 -2.55
C PRO A 491 16.14 -8.46 -2.44
N PHE A 492 15.29 -7.77 -3.20
CA PHE A 492 15.22 -6.30 -3.34
C PHE A 492 14.51 -5.55 -2.19
N HIS A 493 14.41 -6.16 -1.01
CA HIS A 493 13.62 -5.67 0.13
C HIS A 493 14.40 -4.74 1.09
N GLN A 494 15.72 -4.64 0.92
CA GLN A 494 16.65 -4.04 1.90
C GLN A 494 16.30 -2.59 2.30
N TRP A 495 15.73 -1.82 1.38
CA TRP A 495 15.34 -0.43 1.66
C TRP A 495 14.20 -0.31 2.67
N THR A 496 13.31 -1.31 2.75
CA THR A 496 12.12 -1.22 3.60
C THR A 496 12.44 -1.08 5.08
N PRO A 497 13.20 -1.98 5.76
CA PRO A 497 13.47 -1.84 7.19
C PRO A 497 14.15 -0.50 7.53
N ASP A 498 15.07 -0.03 6.68
CA ASP A 498 15.80 1.22 6.88
C ASP A 498 14.84 2.43 6.81
N VAL A 499 13.90 2.44 5.86
CA VAL A 499 12.86 3.49 5.77
C VAL A 499 11.93 3.48 6.97
N TYR A 500 11.58 2.30 7.51
CA TYR A 500 10.79 2.19 8.73
C TYR A 500 11.56 2.65 9.99
N GLU A 501 12.86 2.41 10.05
CA GLU A 501 13.72 2.77 11.19
C GLU A 501 14.18 4.24 11.17
N GLY A 502 14.31 4.86 10.00
CA GLY A 502 14.62 6.30 9.84
C GLY A 502 13.57 7.23 10.46
N VAL A 503 12.46 6.65 10.93
CA VAL A 503 11.36 7.32 11.60
C VAL A 503 11.68 7.47 13.08
N ARG A 504 11.85 8.69 13.56
CA ARG A 504 11.60 9.07 14.96
C ARG A 504 10.33 9.90 15.06
#